data_AF-A0A2M8NFI3-F1
#
_entry.id   AF-A0A2M8NFI3-F1
#
_cell.length_a   1.000
_cell.length_b   1.000
_cell.length_c   1.000
_cell.angle_alpha   90.00
_cell.angle_beta   90.00
_cell.angle_gamma   90.00
#
_symmetry.space_group_name_H-M   'P 1'
#
loop_
_entity.id
_entity.type
_entity.pdbx_description
1 polymer ?
#
loop_
_entity_poly.entity_id
_entity_poly.type
_entity_poly.pdbx_seq_one_letter_code
_entity_poly.pdbx_strand_id
1 'polypeptide(L)'
;MGTDEGGNMDESGAKAARRLLRIISDHWRLTCVDRGAEVEALDLVDVVYHPGKSEPALNVVTPRRSTAWVAASYIQPGLTRLRELGRTPRVQ
;
A
#
# COMPACT_ATOMS: atom_id res chain seq x y z
N MET A 1 -3.93 32.08 -29.81
CA MET A 1 -4.93 31.73 -28.78
C MET A 1 -5.44 30.34 -29.13
N GLY A 2 -4.77 29.30 -28.63
CA GLY A 2 -5.13 27.89 -28.87
C GLY A 2 -5.38 27.27 -27.51
N THR A 3 -6.58 26.73 -27.31
CA THR A 3 -7.05 26.20 -26.04
C THR A 3 -6.41 24.85 -25.74
N ASP A 4 -5.73 24.81 -24.61
CA ASP A 4 -5.16 23.64 -23.95
C ASP A 4 -6.28 22.80 -23.33
N GLU A 5 -7.09 22.14 -24.17
CA GLU A 5 -8.17 21.24 -23.70
C GLU A 5 -7.69 19.81 -23.43
N GLY A 6 -6.48 19.46 -23.90
CA GLY A 6 -5.89 18.12 -23.74
C GLY A 6 -5.49 17.79 -22.30
N GLY A 7 -4.99 18.77 -21.53
CA GLY A 7 -4.54 18.53 -20.16
C GLY A 7 -5.66 18.15 -19.17
N ASN A 8 -6.87 18.69 -19.37
CA ASN A 8 -7.96 18.55 -18.39
C ASN A 8 -8.64 17.16 -18.44
N MET A 9 -8.69 16.53 -19.63
CA MET A 9 -9.29 15.20 -19.80
C MET A 9 -8.38 14.09 -19.22
N ASP A 10 -7.07 14.22 -19.39
CA ASP A 10 -6.07 13.30 -18.81
C ASP A 10 -5.99 13.44 -17.29
N GLU A 11 -6.11 14.66 -16.75
CA GLU A 11 -6.19 14.89 -15.30
C GLU A 11 -7.44 14.26 -14.67
N SER A 12 -8.58 14.36 -15.35
CA SER A 12 -9.83 13.71 -14.92
C SER A 12 -9.69 12.19 -14.89
N GLY A 13 -9.08 11.60 -15.92
CA GLY A 13 -8.77 10.17 -15.98
C GLY A 13 -7.83 9.73 -14.85
N ALA A 14 -6.74 10.46 -14.63
CA ALA A 14 -5.80 10.18 -13.55
C ALA A 14 -6.46 10.29 -12.16
N LYS A 15 -7.35 11.25 -11.95
CA LYS A 15 -8.12 11.41 -10.71
C LYS A 15 -9.09 10.24 -10.49
N ALA A 16 -9.78 9.78 -11.54
CA ALA A 16 -10.66 8.62 -11.47
C ALA A 16 -9.88 7.33 -11.14
N ALA A 17 -8.73 7.12 -11.79
CA ALA A 17 -7.86 5.97 -11.51
C ALA A 17 -7.35 5.97 -10.06
N ARG A 18 -6.88 7.10 -9.54
CA ARG A 18 -6.47 7.23 -8.12
C ARG A 18 -7.61 6.91 -7.16
N ARG A 19 -8.84 7.35 -7.48
CA ARG A 19 -10.02 7.05 -6.65
C ARG A 19 -10.32 5.55 -6.65
N LEU A 20 -10.26 4.89 -7.79
CA LEU A 20 -10.49 3.45 -7.91
C LEU A 20 -9.42 2.65 -7.16
N LEU A 21 -8.14 2.97 -7.36
CA LEU A 21 -7.03 2.33 -6.65
C LEU A 21 -7.20 2.47 -5.13
N ARG A 22 -7.61 3.65 -4.65
CA ARG A 22 -7.88 3.86 -3.23
C ARG A 22 -9.00 2.95 -2.71
N ILE A 23 -10.08 2.77 -3.46
CA ILE A 23 -11.18 1.87 -3.06
C ILE A 23 -10.68 0.42 -2.99
N ILE A 24 -9.90 -0.02 -3.98
CA ILE A 24 -9.34 -1.38 -4.03
C ILE A 24 -8.39 -1.60 -2.84
N SER A 25 -7.48 -0.66 -2.56
CA SER A 25 -6.56 -0.74 -1.43
C SER A 25 -7.29 -0.76 -0.09
N ASP A 26 -8.30 0.10 0.08
CA ASP A 26 -9.12 0.16 1.31
C ASP A 26 -9.87 -1.18 1.52
N HIS A 27 -10.45 -1.75 0.46
CA HIS A 27 -11.15 -3.05 0.52
C HIS A 27 -10.20 -4.22 0.83
N TRP A 28 -9.03 -4.25 0.18
CA TRP A 28 -8.01 -5.26 0.44
C TRP A 28 -7.54 -5.21 1.91
N ARG A 29 -7.26 -4.01 2.42
CA ARG A 29 -6.83 -3.80 3.82
C ARG A 29 -7.88 -4.31 4.81
N LEU A 30 -9.15 -3.96 4.59
CA LEU A 30 -10.27 -4.45 5.40
C LEU A 30 -10.34 -5.99 5.38
N THR A 31 -10.23 -6.59 4.19
CA THR A 31 -10.26 -8.05 4.03
C THR A 31 -9.10 -8.74 4.75
N CYS A 32 -7.91 -8.15 4.75
CA CYS A 32 -6.76 -8.64 5.51
C CYS A 32 -7.06 -8.65 7.01
N VAL A 33 -7.54 -7.52 7.56
CA VAL A 33 -7.88 -7.38 8.98
C VAL A 33 -8.99 -8.35 9.38
N ASP A 34 -10.06 -8.46 8.59
CA ASP A 34 -11.15 -9.42 8.82
C ASP A 34 -10.68 -10.88 8.86
N ARG A 35 -9.59 -11.19 8.16
CA ARG A 35 -8.94 -12.51 8.15
C ARG A 35 -7.86 -12.68 9.20
N GLY A 36 -7.77 -11.76 10.16
CA GLY A 36 -6.83 -11.79 11.28
C GLY A 36 -5.43 -11.29 10.93
N ALA A 37 -5.31 -10.36 9.98
CA ALA A 37 -4.08 -9.60 9.81
C ALA A 37 -3.99 -8.50 10.87
N GLU A 38 -2.78 -8.22 11.32
CA GLU A 38 -2.42 -7.03 12.06
C GLU A 38 -1.81 -6.00 11.12
N VAL A 39 -2.03 -4.72 11.42
CA VAL A 39 -1.52 -3.60 10.63
C VAL A 39 -0.78 -2.64 11.54
N GLU A 40 0.53 -2.52 11.32
CA GLU A 40 1.39 -1.56 12.00
C GLU A 40 1.73 -0.40 11.06
N ALA A 41 1.50 0.84 11.49
CA ALA A 41 1.93 2.01 10.72
C ALA A 41 3.38 2.36 11.06
N LEU A 42 4.24 2.43 10.04
CA LEU A 42 5.64 2.86 10.13
C LEU A 42 5.88 4.02 9.16
N ASP A 43 5.84 5.24 9.70
CA ASP A 43 6.05 6.48 8.95
C ASP A 43 5.12 6.60 7.72
N LEU A 44 5.66 6.38 6.52
CA LEU A 44 4.96 6.47 5.23
C LEU A 44 4.43 5.12 4.71
N VAL A 45 4.69 4.01 5.41
CA VAL A 45 4.23 2.66 5.03
C VAL A 45 3.40 2.01 6.13
N ASP A 46 2.52 1.08 5.76
CA ASP A 46 1.86 0.14 6.65
C ASP A 46 2.53 -1.24 6.46
N VAL A 47 2.77 -1.94 7.58
CA VAL A 47 3.18 -3.34 7.62
C VAL A 47 1.96 -4.19 7.93
N VAL A 48 1.54 -5.02 6.98
CA VAL A 48 0.40 -5.94 7.12
C VAL A 48 0.95 -7.35 7.27
N TYR A 49 0.66 -8.02 8.38
CA TYR A 49 1.13 -9.38 8.64
C TYR A 49 0.08 -10.22 9.35
N HIS A 50 0.15 -11.54 9.19
CA HIS A 50 -0.72 -12.48 9.89
C HIS A 50 0.06 -13.24 10.98
N PRO A 51 -0.29 -13.11 12.27
CA PRO A 51 0.47 -13.71 13.38
C PRO A 51 0.64 -15.24 13.28
N GLY A 52 -0.36 -15.94 12.75
CA GLY A 52 -0.33 -17.40 12.60
C GLY A 52 0.25 -17.92 11.29
N LYS A 53 0.62 -17.04 10.34
CA LYS A 53 0.90 -17.42 8.94
C LYS A 53 2.20 -16.81 8.45
N SER A 54 3.12 -17.63 7.96
CA SER A 54 4.43 -17.18 7.48
C SER A 54 4.48 -16.99 5.96
N GLU A 55 3.41 -17.32 5.24
CA GLU A 55 3.36 -17.22 3.78
C GLU A 55 3.67 -15.77 3.33
N PRO A 56 4.66 -15.55 2.45
CA PRO A 56 5.06 -14.20 2.04
C PRO A 56 3.93 -13.39 1.40
N ALA A 57 2.97 -14.04 0.75
CA ALA A 57 1.81 -13.38 0.14
C ALA A 57 0.85 -12.74 1.16
N LEU A 58 1.02 -13.07 2.44
CA LEU A 58 0.20 -12.58 3.55
C LEU A 58 0.94 -11.55 4.42
N ASN A 59 2.22 -11.29 4.12
CA ASN A 59 3.10 -10.47 4.94
C ASN A 59 3.78 -9.42 4.06
N VAL A 60 3.19 -8.22 3.99
CA VAL A 60 3.53 -7.20 2.99
C VAL A 60 3.74 -5.83 3.61
N VAL A 61 4.55 -5.01 2.93
CA VAL A 61 4.73 -3.58 3.24
C VAL A 61 4.07 -2.79 2.12
N THR A 62 3.19 -1.85 2.46
CA THR A 62 2.43 -1.06 1.49
C THR A 62 2.50 0.43 1.82
N PRO A 63 2.51 1.35 0.85
CA PRO A 63 2.40 2.77 1.13
C PRO A 63 1.13 3.10 1.93
N ARG A 64 1.22 4.06 2.85
CA ARG A 64 0.04 4.51 3.60
C ARG A 64 -0.96 5.20 2.70
N ARG A 65 -2.20 5.26 3.20
CA ARG A 65 -3.28 6.02 2.58
C ARG A 65 -2.81 7.45 2.29
N SER A 66 -2.95 7.87 1.03
CA SER A 66 -2.55 9.19 0.52
C SER A 66 -1.07 9.36 0.18
N THR A 67 -0.25 8.32 0.36
CA THR A 67 1.14 8.29 -0.11
C THR A 67 1.18 7.62 -1.48
N ALA A 68 1.32 8.40 -2.54
CA ALA A 68 1.31 7.87 -3.91
C ALA A 68 2.60 7.11 -4.26
N TRP A 69 3.74 7.55 -3.74
CA TRP A 69 5.06 6.97 -3.99
C TRP A 69 5.90 7.12 -2.73
N VAL A 70 6.61 6.04 -2.38
CA VAL A 70 7.55 6.04 -1.26
C VAL A 70 8.91 5.62 -1.79
N ALA A 71 9.94 6.36 -1.44
CA ALA A 71 11.30 5.95 -1.77
C ALA A 71 11.61 4.62 -1.07
N ALA A 72 12.44 3.77 -1.69
CA ALA A 72 12.77 2.46 -1.17
C ALA A 72 13.34 2.49 0.27
N SER A 73 13.98 3.59 0.67
CA SER A 73 14.47 3.82 2.03
C SER A 73 13.37 3.76 3.09
N TYR A 74 12.15 4.20 2.77
CA TYR A 74 11.00 4.14 3.67
C TYR A 74 10.35 2.75 3.74
N ILE A 75 10.64 1.88 2.78
CA ILE A 75 10.16 0.49 2.77
C ILE A 75 11.02 -0.39 3.69
N GLN A 76 12.32 -0.09 3.79
CA GLN A 76 13.28 -0.91 4.55
C GLN A 76 12.90 -1.11 6.03
N PRO A 77 12.47 -0.10 6.79
CA PRO A 77 11.98 -0.29 8.16
C PRO A 77 10.84 -1.32 8.24
N GLY A 78 9.90 -1.28 7.30
CA GLY A 78 8.80 -2.26 7.24
C GLY A 78 9.27 -3.67 6.93
N LEU A 79 10.24 -3.83 6.02
CA LEU A 79 10.81 -5.15 5.72
C LEU A 79 11.60 -5.70 6.90
N THR A 80 12.34 -4.84 7.61
CA THR A 80 13.02 -5.22 8.86
C THR A 80 12.01 -5.64 9.91
N ARG A 81 10.92 -4.91 10.08
CA ARG A 81 9.85 -5.26 11.02
C ARG A 81 9.24 -6.62 10.74
N LEU A 82 8.96 -6.95 9.48
CA LEU A 82 8.50 -8.29 9.10
C LEU A 82 9.50 -9.38 9.50
N ARG A 83 10.81 -9.14 9.30
CA ARG A 83 11.86 -10.10 9.71
C ARG A 83 11.90 -10.28 11.23
N GLU A 84 11.80 -9.21 12.01
CA GLU A 84 11.73 -9.26 13.48
C GLU A 84 10.53 -10.07 13.97
N LEU A 85 9.41 -10.00 13.24
CA LEU A 85 8.19 -10.78 13.50
C LEU A 85 8.29 -12.24 13.00
N GLY A 86 9.46 -12.67 12.54
CA GLY A 86 9.69 -14.02 11.98
C GLY A 86 8.99 -14.27 10.65
N ARG A 87 8.61 -13.20 9.92
CA ARG A 87 7.93 -13.28 8.62
C ARG A 87 8.92 -13.12 7.49
N THR A 88 8.70 -13.86 6.40
CA THR A 88 9.46 -13.67 5.16
C THR A 88 8.89 -12.44 4.42
N PRO A 89 9.65 -11.34 4.31
CA PRO A 89 9.14 -10.12 3.70
C PRO A 89 8.98 -10.26 2.18
N ARG A 90 7.95 -9.61 1.62
CA ARG A 90 7.80 -9.38 0.18
C ARG A 90 7.46 -7.92 -0.09
N VAL A 91 8.12 -7.32 -1.09
CA VAL A 91 7.74 -6.02 -1.65
C VAL A 91 6.79 -6.28 -2.82
N GLN A 92 5.63 -5.63 -2.84
CA GLN A 92 4.68 -5.63 -3.97
C GLN A 92 4.46 -4.21 -4.46
#